data_AF-A0A7S1B2J1-F1
#
_entry.id   AF-A0A7S1B2J1-F1
#
_cell.length_a   1.000
_cell.length_b   1.000
_cell.length_c   1.000
_cell.angle_alpha   90.00
_cell.angle_beta   90.00
_cell.angle_gamma   90.00
#
_symmetry.space_group_name_H-M   'P 1'
#
loop_
_entity.id
_entity.type
_entity.pdbx_description
1 polymer ?
#
loop_
_entity_poly.entity_id
_entity_poly.type
_entity_poly.pdbx_seq_one_letter_code
_entity_poly.pdbx_strand_id
1 'polypeptide(L)'
;KTSSTVSVVDVGREVLERYIMIHCKGYADKREALLLMVRKLFLFTSGGCGVDNADSLANQEVLIPGHLMTMYLKDKMEGALAEIQAGIVKEQRIQASKGSSLA
;
A
#
# COMPACT_ATOMS: atom_id res chain seq x y z
N LYS A 1 16.69 17.16 -1.36
CA LYS A 1 16.92 17.51 0.07
C LYS A 1 15.94 18.62 0.39
N THR A 2 14.99 18.54 1.31
CA THR A 2 14.76 17.64 2.45
C THR A 2 13.42 18.09 3.04
N SER A 3 12.52 17.17 3.40
CA SER A 3 11.54 17.44 4.46
C SER A 3 11.61 16.24 5.40
N SER A 4 12.23 16.50 6.55
CA SER A 4 12.49 15.62 7.70
C SER A 4 13.13 14.25 7.45
N THR A 5 14.08 13.94 8.32
CA THR A 5 14.54 12.58 8.63
C THR A 5 13.33 11.69 8.94
N VAL A 6 12.71 11.08 7.92
CA VAL A 6 11.71 10.04 8.16
C VAL A 6 12.48 8.93 8.86
N SER A 7 12.16 8.69 10.13
CA SER A 7 12.90 7.71 10.89
C SER A 7 12.67 6.33 10.26
N VAL A 8 13.64 5.42 10.39
CA VAL A 8 13.47 4.04 9.92
C VAL A 8 12.21 3.41 10.54
N VAL A 9 11.87 3.83 11.76
CA VAL A 9 10.65 3.42 12.46
C VAL A 9 9.39 3.90 11.73
N ASP A 10 9.37 5.14 11.25
CA ASP A 10 8.23 5.69 10.51
C ASP A 10 8.07 5.02 9.13
N VAL A 11 9.18 4.73 8.45
CA VAL A 11 9.14 3.96 7.19
C VAL A 11 8.60 2.55 7.45
N GLY A 12 9.07 1.89 8.52
CA GLY A 12 8.58 0.57 8.91
C GLY A 12 7.09 0.57 9.25
N ARG A 13 6.62 1.65 9.90
CA ARG A 13 5.20 1.87 10.18
C ARG A 13 4.38 1.99 8.90
N GLU A 14 4.85 2.79 7.95
CA GLU A 14 4.17 2.97 6.66
C GLU A 14 4.07 1.67 5.87
N VAL A 15 5.12 0.85 5.89
CA VAL A 15 5.12 -0.46 5.25
C VAL A 15 4.07 -1.39 5.88
N LEU A 16 4.03 -1.44 7.22
CA LEU A 16 3.02 -2.24 7.93
C LEU A 16 1.60 -1.75 7.64
N GLU A 17 1.39 -0.45 7.47
CA GLU A 17 0.07 0.13 7.22
C GLU A 17 -0.40 -0.11 5.78
N ARG A 18 0.47 0.08 4.79
CA ARG A 18 0.12 0.00 3.37
C ARG A 18 0.11 -1.40 2.77
N TYR A 19 0.88 -2.35 3.31
CA TYR A 19 1.08 -3.65 2.64
C TYR A 19 0.61 -4.85 3.48
N ILE A 20 0.70 -4.78 4.80
CA ILE A 20 0.41 -5.93 5.66
C ILE A 20 -1.00 -5.79 6.24
N MET A 21 -1.90 -6.71 5.87
CA MET A 21 -3.27 -6.82 6.41
C MET A 21 -4.00 -5.47 6.45
N ILE A 22 -4.08 -4.81 5.29
CA ILE A 22 -4.60 -3.44 5.15
C ILE A 22 -6.05 -3.26 5.59
N HIS A 23 -6.84 -4.35 5.63
CA HIS A 23 -8.22 -4.33 6.08
C HIS A 23 -8.35 -4.25 7.62
N CYS A 24 -7.29 -4.56 8.37
CA CYS A 24 -7.26 -4.44 9.82
C CYS A 24 -6.80 -3.04 10.24
N LYS A 25 -7.61 -2.34 11.04
CA LYS A 25 -7.34 -0.96 11.46
C LYS A 25 -6.25 -0.84 12.54
N GLY A 26 -6.12 -1.83 13.43
CA GLY A 26 -5.17 -1.80 14.55
C GLY A 26 -4.02 -2.82 14.43
N TYR A 27 -2.86 -2.51 15.01
CA TYR A 27 -1.71 -3.44 15.08
C TYR A 27 -2.04 -4.72 15.86
N ALA A 28 -2.91 -4.63 16.88
CA ALA A 28 -3.36 -5.79 17.65
C ALA A 28 -4.15 -6.76 16.78
N ASP A 29 -5.07 -6.25 15.94
CA ASP A 29 -5.88 -7.05 15.03
C ASP A 29 -5.02 -7.68 13.93
N LYS A 30 -4.06 -6.91 13.38
CA LYS A 30 -3.09 -7.44 12.40
C LYS A 30 -2.29 -8.61 12.97
N ARG A 31 -1.82 -8.48 14.22
CA ARG A 31 -1.08 -9.54 14.92
C ARG A 31 -1.95 -10.79 15.10
N GLU A 32 -3.19 -10.62 15.55
CA GLU A 32 -4.10 -11.75 15.78
C GLU A 32 -4.47 -12.46 14.47
N ALA A 33 -4.76 -11.69 13.42
CA ALA A 33 -5.07 -12.24 12.10
C ALA A 33 -3.88 -13.02 11.51
N LEU A 34 -2.65 -12.50 11.64
CA LEU A 34 -1.44 -13.20 11.23
C LEU A 34 -1.21 -14.49 12.04
N LEU A 35 -1.39 -14.43 13.36
CA LEU A 35 -1.25 -15.61 14.21
C LEU A 35 -2.28 -16.68 13.84
N LEU A 36 -3.52 -16.28 13.55
CA LEU A 36 -4.57 -17.18 13.09
C LEU A 36 -4.20 -17.84 11.75
N MET A 37 -3.65 -17.09 10.79
CA MET A 37 -3.19 -17.63 9.51
C MET A 37 -2.05 -18.65 9.68
N VAL A 38 -1.08 -18.36 10.55
CA VAL A 38 0.02 -19.29 10.87
C VAL A 38 -0.52 -20.55 11.54
N ARG A 39 -1.47 -20.43 12.47
CA ARG A 39 -2.11 -21.58 13.12
C ARG A 39 -2.88 -22.44 12.10
N LYS A 40 -3.62 -21.81 11.19
CA LYS A 40 -4.34 -22.51 10.10
C LYS A 40 -3.36 -23.25 9.20
N LEU A 41 -2.21 -22.64 8.87
CA LEU A 41 -1.15 -23.28 8.08
C LEU A 41 -0.61 -24.55 8.76
N PHE A 42 -0.31 -24.50 10.06
CA PHE A 42 0.14 -25.69 10.79
C PHE A 42 -0.93 -26.78 10.83
N LEU A 43 -2.20 -26.42 11.09
CA LEU A 43 -3.32 -27.38 11.05
C LEU A 43 -3.53 -28.00 9.67
N PHE A 44 -3.28 -27.23 8.61
CA PHE A 44 -3.32 -27.73 7.24
C PHE A 44 -2.20 -28.75 6.98
N THR A 45 -0.96 -28.45 7.39
CA THR A 45 0.16 -29.39 7.23
C THR A 45 0.02 -30.68 8.05
N SER A 46 -0.68 -30.63 9.19
CA SER A 46 -0.94 -31.81 10.02
C SER A 46 -2.16 -32.62 9.56
N GLY A 47 -2.82 -32.21 8.46
CA GLY A 47 -4.03 -32.88 7.95
C GLY A 47 -5.29 -32.61 8.76
N GLY A 48 -5.25 -31.70 9.74
CA GLY A 48 -6.40 -31.29 10.55
C GLY A 48 -7.31 -30.25 9.87
N CYS A 49 -6.96 -29.78 8.67
CA CYS A 49 -7.74 -28.85 7.88
C CYS A 49 -7.73 -29.30 6.41
N GLY A 50 -8.91 -29.31 5.77
CA GLY A 50 -9.04 -29.60 4.35
C GLY A 50 -8.50 -28.47 3.47
N VAL A 51 -8.24 -28.78 2.20
CA VAL A 51 -7.87 -27.77 1.20
C VAL A 51 -9.09 -26.91 0.89
N ASP A 52 -8.95 -25.59 0.95
CA ASP A 52 -10.00 -24.68 0.50
C ASP A 52 -10.12 -24.74 -1.03
N ASN A 53 -11.32 -25.05 -1.53
CA ASN A 53 -11.58 -25.11 -2.97
C ASN A 53 -11.74 -23.70 -3.56
N ALA A 54 -10.83 -23.29 -4.45
CA ALA A 54 -10.87 -21.99 -5.11
C ALA A 54 -12.08 -21.83 -6.07
N ASP A 55 -12.61 -22.93 -6.58
CA ASP A 55 -13.77 -22.92 -7.48
C ASP A 55 -15.11 -22.89 -6.73
N SER A 56 -15.08 -23.00 -5.40
CA SER A 56 -16.29 -22.89 -4.58
C SER A 56 -16.83 -21.47 -4.65
N LEU A 57 -18.11 -21.32 -4.97
CA LEU A 57 -18.80 -20.03 -4.96
C LEU A 57 -18.68 -19.30 -3.60
N ALA A 58 -18.55 -20.05 -2.50
CA ALA A 58 -18.35 -19.49 -1.16
C ALA A 58 -17.03 -18.71 -1.00
N ASN A 59 -16.03 -19.01 -1.85
CA ASN A 59 -14.70 -18.38 -1.82
C ASN A 59 -14.52 -17.31 -2.91
N GLN A 60 -15.56 -17.06 -3.71
CA GLN A 60 -15.52 -16.12 -4.82
C GLN A 60 -16.25 -14.82 -4.47
N GLU A 61 -15.67 -13.70 -4.90
CA GLU A 61 -16.31 -12.39 -4.86
C GLU A 61 -16.38 -11.80 -6.27
N VAL A 62 -17.41 -10.98 -6.53
CA VAL A 62 -17.61 -10.34 -7.84
C VAL A 62 -17.17 -8.88 -7.77
N LEU A 63 -16.12 -8.53 -8.51
CA LEU A 63 -15.70 -7.15 -8.68
C LEU A 63 -16.71 -6.39 -9.56
N ILE A 64 -17.56 -5.59 -8.92
CA ILE A 64 -18.57 -4.79 -9.59
C ILE A 64 -17.94 -3.59 -10.34
N PRO A 65 -18.50 -3.17 -11.49
CA PRO A 65 -17.93 -2.10 -12.32
C PRO A 65 -17.67 -0.80 -11.57
N GLY A 66 -18.51 -0.43 -10.60
CA GLY A 66 -18.32 0.78 -9.80
C GLY A 66 -17.03 0.78 -8.96
N HIS A 67 -16.70 -0.37 -8.35
CA HIS A 67 -15.44 -0.51 -7.61
C HIS A 67 -14.23 -0.45 -8.54
N LEU A 68 -14.33 -1.09 -9.71
CA LEU A 68 -13.28 -1.06 -10.73
C LEU A 68 -13.02 0.38 -11.22
N MET A 69 -14.06 1.14 -11.54
CA MET A 69 -13.94 2.54 -11.95
C MET A 69 -13.33 3.41 -10.86
N THR A 70 -13.67 3.14 -9.59
CA THR A 70 -13.11 3.87 -8.44
C THR A 70 -11.62 3.59 -8.27
N MET A 71 -11.19 2.34 -8.41
CA MET A 71 -9.76 1.97 -8.39
C MET A 71 -9.00 2.64 -9.53
N TYR A 72 -9.55 2.61 -10.75
CA TYR A 72 -8.94 3.27 -11.90
C TYR A 72 -8.80 4.78 -11.71
N LEU A 73 -9.86 5.44 -11.25
CA LEU A 73 -9.84 6.89 -11.01
C LEU A 73 -8.82 7.25 -9.92
N LYS A 74 -8.78 6.48 -8.82
CA LYS A 74 -7.80 6.68 -7.74
C LYS A 74 -6.37 6.63 -8.28
N ASP A 75 -6.03 5.62 -9.08
CA ASP A 75 -4.70 5.46 -9.67
C ASP A 75 -4.33 6.64 -10.59
N LYS A 76 -5.28 7.10 -11.44
CA LYS A 76 -5.06 8.28 -12.30
C LYS A 76 -4.87 9.57 -11.51
N MET A 77 -5.59 9.75 -10.41
CA MET A 77 -5.42 10.92 -9.55
C MET A 77 -4.07 10.89 -8.81
N GLU A 78 -3.65 9.73 -8.31
CA GLU A 78 -2.32 9.56 -7.69
C GLU A 78 -1.21 9.85 -8.70
N GLY A 79 -1.32 9.35 -9.93
CA GLY A 79 -0.39 9.64 -11.03
C GLY A 79 -0.34 11.14 -11.38
N ALA A 80 -1.49 11.79 -11.52
CA ALA A 80 -1.54 13.23 -11.82
C ALA A 80 -0.89 14.08 -10.72
N LEU A 81 -1.10 13.74 -9.44
CA LEU A 81 -0.45 14.41 -8.32
C LEU A 81 1.07 14.24 -8.35
N ALA A 82 1.56 13.05 -8.68
CA ALA A 82 2.98 12.78 -8.82
C ALA A 82 3.61 13.58 -9.98
N GLU A 83 2.91 13.71 -11.11
CA GLU A 83 3.36 14.52 -12.25
C GLU A 83 3.43 16.01 -11.90
N ILE A 84 2.41 16.55 -11.22
CA ILE A 84 2.40 17.94 -10.76
C ILE A 84 3.56 18.19 -9.80
N GLN A 85 3.79 17.30 -8.83
CA GLN A 85 4.90 17.40 -7.90
C GLN A 85 6.25 17.40 -8.64
N ALA A 86 6.42 16.50 -9.61
CA ALA A 86 7.64 16.41 -10.41
C ALA A 86 7.86 17.70 -11.23
N GLY A 87 6.80 18.27 -11.79
CA GLY A 87 6.83 19.57 -12.49
C GLY A 87 7.33 20.70 -11.60
N ILE A 88 6.72 20.87 -10.41
CA ILE A 88 7.10 21.90 -9.44
C ILE A 88 8.57 21.76 -9.02
N VAL A 89 9.01 20.53 -8.71
CA VAL A 89 10.40 20.26 -8.31
C VAL A 89 11.38 20.59 -9.45
N LYS A 90 11.00 20.31 -10.70
CA LYS A 90 11.82 20.64 -11.87
C LYS A 90 11.97 22.15 -12.05
N GLU A 91 10.89 22.92 -11.92
CA GLU A 91 10.91 24.38 -12.03
C GLU A 91 11.76 25.02 -10.93
N GLN A 92 11.63 24.56 -9.69
CA GLN A 92 12.46 25.02 -8.57
C GLN A 92 13.96 24.84 -8.83
N ARG A 93 14.36 23.72 -9.43
CA ARG A 93 15.76 23.46 -9.80
C ARG A 93 16.26 24.42 -10.89
N ILE A 94 15.42 24.73 -11.88
CA ILE A 94 15.76 25.67 -12.97
C ILE A 94 15.88 27.10 -12.44
N GLN A 95 15.01 27.51 -11.50
CA GLN A 95 15.12 28.82 -10.86
C GLN A 95 16.38 28.92 -10.00
N ALA A 96 16.72 27.88 -9.24
CA ALA A 96 17.95 27.82 -8.45
C ALA A 96 19.21 27.93 -9.33
N SER A 97 19.23 27.33 -10.52
CA SER A 97 20.37 27.46 -11.45
C SER A 97 20.48 28.85 -12.09
N LYS A 98 19.36 29.53 -12.37
CA LYS A 98 19.38 30.89 -12.92
C LYS A 98 19.84 31.93 -11.89
N GLY A 99 19.51 31.76 -10.61
CA GLY A 99 19.95 32.64 -9.53
C GLY A 99 21.46 32.60 -9.26
N SER A 100 22.14 31.50 -9.60
CA SER A 100 23.60 31.36 -9.46
C SER A 100 24.42 32.00 -10.60
N SER A 101 23.78 32.42 -11.69
CA SER A 101 24.44 33.03 -12.86
C SER A 101 24.46 34.58 -12.80
N LEU A 102 23.69 35.16 -11.87
CA LEU A 102 23.54 36.61 -11.67
C LEU A 102 24.30 37.13 -10.44
N ALA A 103 25.14 36.30 -9.81
CA ALA A 103 26.08 36.64 -8.74
C ALA A 103 27.49 36.27 -9.21
#